data_AF-A0A936SSL3-F1
#
_entry.id   AF-A0A936SSL3-F1
#
_cell.length_a   1.000
_cell.length_b   1.000
_cell.length_c   1.000
_cell.angle_alpha   90.00
_cell.angle_beta   90.00
_cell.angle_gamma   90.00
#
_symmetry.space_group_name_H-M   'P 1'
#
loop_
_entity.id
_entity.type
_entity.pdbx_description
1 polymer ?
#
loop_
_entity_poly.entity_id
_entity_poly.type
_entity_poly.pdbx_seq_one_letter_code
_entity_poly.pdbx_strand_id
1 'polypeptide(L)'
;MDRMERPYLTVDVERRGYGRRYTELPVDSLSREGFAIDFAGAYMRPEWIDIRQGDIVRWRDGERRVQARVAEVRREGAWLHVRVEGVFPLPPEAFFP
;
A
#
# COMPACT_ATOMS: atom_id res chain seq x y z
N MET A 1 10.21 -7.33 27.39
CA MET A 1 9.14 -6.81 26.53
C MET A 1 9.23 -7.57 25.23
N ASP A 2 8.28 -8.48 25.02
CA ASP A 2 8.23 -9.40 23.89
C ASP A 2 8.12 -8.59 22.59
N ARG A 3 9.19 -8.56 21.80
CA ARG A 3 9.20 -7.95 20.47
C ARG A 3 8.47 -8.93 19.56
N MET A 4 7.14 -9.02 19.68
CA MET A 4 6.31 -9.72 18.70
C MET A 4 6.69 -9.19 17.33
N GLU A 5 7.31 -10.03 16.50
CA GLU A 5 7.58 -9.75 15.09
C GLU A 5 6.22 -9.49 14.43
N ARG A 6 5.83 -8.21 14.37
CA ARG A 6 4.69 -7.81 13.55
C ARG A 6 5.08 -8.15 12.11
N PRO A 7 4.26 -8.94 11.38
CA PRO A 7 4.55 -9.20 9.98
C PRO A 7 4.67 -7.85 9.27
N TYR A 8 5.76 -7.65 8.53
CA TYR A 8 5.97 -6.43 7.76
C TYR A 8 4.85 -6.34 6.72
N LEU A 9 3.91 -5.42 6.94
CA LEU A 9 2.85 -5.14 5.99
C LEU A 9 3.45 -4.32 4.86
N THR A 10 3.34 -4.81 3.64
CA THR A 10 3.89 -4.14 2.47
C THR A 10 2.89 -4.10 1.33
N VAL A 11 3.00 -3.05 0.51
CA VAL A 11 2.22 -2.89 -0.71
C VAL A 11 3.12 -2.59 -1.91
N ASP A 12 2.79 -3.17 -3.05
CA ASP A 12 3.32 -2.75 -4.35
C ASP A 12 2.37 -1.70 -4.94
N VAL A 13 2.93 -0.63 -5.52
CA VAL A 13 2.14 0.43 -6.17
C VAL A 13 2.60 0.61 -7.60
N GLU A 14 1.67 0.61 -8.54
CA GLU A 14 1.90 0.78 -9.97
C GLU A 14 0.99 1.88 -10.53
N ARG A 15 1.53 2.70 -11.43
CA ARG A 15 0.75 3.71 -12.17
C ARG A 15 0.65 3.30 -13.63
N ARG A 16 -0.58 3.19 -14.14
CA ARG A 16 -0.82 2.87 -15.56
C ARG A 16 -0.11 3.88 -16.48
N GLY A 17 0.66 3.38 -17.45
CA GLY A 17 1.45 4.18 -18.38
C GLY A 17 2.77 4.72 -17.82
N TYR A 18 3.04 4.56 -16.53
CA TYR A 18 4.29 4.99 -15.87
C TYR A 18 5.07 3.81 -15.24
N GLY A 19 4.40 2.67 -15.04
CA GLY A 19 4.98 1.48 -14.43
C GLY A 19 5.00 1.55 -12.89
N ARG A 20 5.91 0.78 -12.29
CA ARG A 20 6.00 0.63 -10.84
C ARG A 20 6.47 1.91 -10.16
N ARG A 21 5.79 2.32 -9.09
CA ARG A 21 6.14 3.46 -8.24
C ARG A 21 6.84 3.01 -6.96
N TYR A 22 6.34 1.94 -6.36
CA TYR A 22 6.89 1.36 -5.15
C TYR A 22 6.84 -0.16 -5.23
N THR A 23 7.90 -0.81 -4.76
CA THR A 23 7.97 -2.25 -4.50
C THR A 23 8.08 -2.42 -3.00
N GLU A 24 7.24 -3.27 -2.41
CA GLU A 24 7.27 -3.61 -0.98
C GLU A 24 7.29 -2.38 -0.06
N LEU A 25 6.49 -1.35 -0.37
CA LEU A 25 6.36 -0.16 0.47
C LEU A 25 5.82 -0.55 1.85
N PRO A 26 6.56 -0.32 2.95
CA PRO A 26 6.08 -0.64 4.29
C PRO A 26 4.91 0.25 4.68
N VAL A 27 3.91 -0.34 5.36
CA VAL A 27 2.73 0.36 5.86
C VAL A 27 2.43 -0.05 7.30
N ASP A 28 1.76 0.83 8.06
CA ASP A 28 1.45 0.61 9.47
C ASP A 28 0.11 -0.10 9.68
N SER A 29 -0.84 0.10 8.76
CA SER A 29 -2.10 -0.64 8.73
C SER A 29 -2.48 -0.99 7.30
N LEU A 30 -3.12 -2.15 7.11
CA LEU A 30 -3.51 -2.68 5.81
C LEU A 30 -4.81 -3.49 5.95
N SER A 31 -5.79 -3.20 5.10
CA SER A 31 -7.07 -3.91 5.04
C SER A 31 -7.61 -3.93 3.62
N ARG A 32 -8.79 -4.52 3.43
CA ARG A 32 -9.51 -4.47 2.14
C ARG A 32 -10.08 -3.09 1.80
N GLU A 33 -10.05 -2.14 2.72
CA GLU A 33 -10.51 -0.77 2.48
C GLU A 33 -9.36 0.17 2.13
N GLY A 34 -8.11 -0.22 2.41
CA GLY A 34 -6.96 0.64 2.20
C GLY A 34 -5.79 0.36 3.12
N PHE A 35 -4.90 1.35 3.24
CA PHE A 35 -3.76 1.30 4.13
C PHE A 35 -3.40 2.69 4.66
N ALA A 36 -2.57 2.72 5.70
CA ALA A 36 -2.03 3.95 6.24
C ALA A 36 -0.54 3.82 6.60
N ILE A 37 0.17 4.96 6.55
CA ILE A 37 1.57 5.08 6.95
C ILE A 37 1.68 6.25 7.94
N ASP A 38 2.30 5.99 9.08
CA ASP A 38 2.65 6.99 10.10
C ASP A 38 4.10 7.44 9.92
N PHE A 39 4.29 8.73 9.74
CA PHE A 39 5.61 9.35 9.62
C PHE A 39 6.08 10.00 10.93
N ALA A 40 5.39 9.78 12.05
CA ALA A 40 5.78 10.32 13.35
C ALA A 40 7.21 9.90 13.73
N GLY A 41 8.07 10.90 13.98
CA GLY A 41 9.48 10.68 14.31
C GLY A 41 10.36 10.23 13.14
N ALA A 42 9.81 10.10 11.93
CA ALA A 42 10.58 9.84 10.72
C ALA A 42 11.10 11.16 10.11
N TYR A 43 12.24 11.07 9.41
CA TYR A 43 12.72 12.18 8.57
C TYR A 43 11.85 12.36 7.31
N MET A 44 11.27 11.26 6.81
CA MET A 44 10.35 11.28 5.68
C MET A 44 9.03 11.95 6.03
N ARG A 45 8.36 12.53 5.03
CA ARG A 45 7.05 13.16 5.18
C ARG A 45 6.01 12.55 4.24
N PRO A 46 4.71 12.56 4.59
CA PRO A 46 3.64 12.05 3.74
C PRO A 46 3.62 12.64 2.32
N GLU A 47 4.04 13.90 2.15
CA GLU A 47 4.06 14.59 0.86
C GLU A 47 5.13 14.04 -0.09
N TRP A 48 6.13 13.33 0.41
CA TRP A 48 7.20 12.74 -0.39
C TRP A 48 6.78 11.41 -1.03
N ILE A 49 5.64 10.86 -0.62
CA ILE A 49 5.07 9.65 -1.20
C ILE A 49 4.17 10.01 -2.39
N ASP A 50 4.60 9.64 -3.59
CA ASP A 50 3.92 9.83 -4.88
C ASP A 50 2.93 8.70 -5.17
N ILE A 51 1.90 8.60 -4.34
CA ILE A 51 0.70 7.78 -4.58
C ILE A 51 -0.45 8.71 -4.98
N ARG A 52 -1.20 8.31 -6.01
CA ARG A 52 -2.30 9.08 -6.60
C ARG A 52 -3.54 8.21 -6.80
N GLN A 53 -4.68 8.88 -6.87
CA GLN A 53 -5.93 8.26 -7.30
C GLN A 53 -5.75 7.61 -8.68
N GLY A 54 -6.22 6.37 -8.81
CA GLY A 54 -6.07 5.57 -10.03
C GLY A 54 -4.84 4.68 -10.06
N ASP A 55 -3.89 4.83 -9.14
CA ASP A 55 -2.79 3.87 -9.00
C ASP A 55 -3.35 2.49 -8.62
N ILE A 56 -2.65 1.45 -9.06
CA ILE A 56 -2.94 0.05 -8.76
C ILE A 56 -2.12 -0.33 -7.54
N VAL A 57 -2.77 -0.93 -6.54
CA VAL A 57 -2.12 -1.40 -5.32
C VAL A 57 -2.26 -2.91 -5.25
N ARG A 58 -1.17 -3.59 -4.89
CA ARG A 58 -1.16 -5.04 -4.69
C ARG A 58 -0.51 -5.38 -3.35
N TRP A 59 -1.04 -6.38 -2.66
CA TRP A 59 -0.47 -6.86 -1.40
C TRP A 59 -0.79 -8.34 -1.19
N ARG A 60 -0.15 -8.96 -0.19
CA ARG A 60 -0.49 -10.32 0.24
C ARG A 60 -1.63 -10.28 1.25
N ASP A 61 -2.70 -11.03 0.98
CA ASP A 61 -3.80 -11.32 1.89
C ASP A 61 -3.80 -12.84 2.14
N GLY A 62 -3.11 -13.25 3.22
CA GLY A 62 -2.81 -14.66 3.49
C GLY A 62 -1.89 -15.28 2.43
N GLU A 63 -2.33 -16.40 1.84
CA GLU A 63 -1.59 -17.11 0.79
C GLU A 63 -1.78 -16.51 -0.61
N ARG A 64 -2.66 -15.51 -0.77
CA ARG A 64 -2.99 -14.92 -2.08
C ARG A 64 -2.47 -13.50 -2.19
N ARG A 65 -2.15 -13.09 -3.41
CA ARG A 65 -2.06 -11.66 -3.73
C ARG A 65 -3.44 -11.12 -4.06
N VAL A 66 -3.71 -9.90 -3.67
CA VAL A 66 -4.91 -9.17 -4.07
C VAL A 66 -4.50 -7.88 -4.77
N GLN A 67 -5.41 -7.34 -5.58
CA GLN A 67 -5.23 -6.08 -6.28
C GLN A 67 -6.43 -5.18 -6.02
N ALA A 68 -6.18 -3.88 -5.91
CA ALA A 68 -7.20 -2.85 -5.84
C ALA A 68 -6.75 -1.59 -6.58
N ARG A 69 -7.66 -0.63 -6.73
CA ARG A 69 -7.37 0.71 -7.28
C ARG A 69 -7.41 1.74 -6.16
N VAL A 70 -6.48 2.69 -6.14
CA VAL A 70 -6.53 3.84 -5.24
C VAL A 70 -7.74 4.70 -5.60
N ALA A 71 -8.67 4.80 -4.66
CA ALA A 71 -9.86 5.65 -4.76
C ALA A 71 -9.59 7.05 -4.20
N GLU A 72 -8.79 7.15 -3.12
CA GLU A 72 -8.52 8.41 -2.43
C GLU A 72 -7.15 8.37 -1.74
N VAL A 73 -6.49 9.52 -1.68
CA VAL A 73 -5.26 9.72 -0.91
C VAL A 73 -5.42 10.95 -0.03
N ARG A 74 -5.38 10.78 1.29
CA ARG A 74 -5.43 11.87 2.28
C ARG A 74 -4.10 11.97 3.01
N ARG A 75 -3.65 13.20 3.21
CA ARG A 75 -2.43 13.53 3.96
C ARG A 75 -2.85 14.43 5.12
N GLU A 76 -2.74 13.93 6.34
CA GLU A 76 -3.27 14.58 7.53
C GLU A 76 -2.17 14.58 8.61
N GLY A 77 -1.49 15.72 8.78
CA GLY A 77 -0.36 15.82 9.70
C GLY A 77 0.78 14.88 9.30
N ALA A 78 1.13 13.94 10.18
CA ALA A 78 2.16 12.93 9.94
C ALA A 78 1.61 11.66 9.27
N TRP A 79 0.33 11.62 8.89
CA TRP A 79 -0.30 10.43 8.34
C TRP A 79 -0.54 10.52 6.84
N LEU A 80 -0.30 9.41 6.15
CA LEU A 80 -0.80 9.13 4.82
C LEU A 80 -1.90 8.07 4.92
N HIS A 81 -3.12 8.39 4.50
CA HIS A 81 -4.22 7.44 4.39
C HIS A 81 -4.57 7.22 2.92
N VAL A 82 -4.64 5.95 2.52
CA VAL A 82 -5.01 5.56 1.16
C VAL A 82 -6.24 4.68 1.23
N ARG A 83 -7.33 5.12 0.59
CA ARG A 83 -8.51 4.26 0.37
C ARG A 83 -8.40 3.58 -0.98
N VAL A 84 -8.80 2.31 -1.02
CA VAL A 84 -8.85 1.53 -2.25
C VAL A 84 -10.26 1.04 -2.53
N GLU A 85 -10.51 0.72 -3.79
CA GLU A 85 -11.77 0.15 -4.26
C GLU A 85 -11.52 -1.01 -5.21
N GLY A 86 -12.54 -1.86 -5.40
CA GLY A 86 -12.50 -2.97 -6.33
C GLY A 86 -11.42 -3.99 -5.96
N VAL A 87 -11.34 -4.39 -4.69
CA VAL A 87 -10.40 -5.43 -4.26
C VAL A 87 -10.79 -6.77 -4.87
N PHE A 88 -9.85 -7.43 -5.54
CA PHE A 88 -10.04 -8.78 -6.04
C PHE A 88 -8.78 -9.64 -5.87
N PRO A 89 -8.92 -10.95 -5.64
CA PRO A 89 -7.80 -11.87 -5.57
C PRO A 89 -7.16 -12.06 -6.96
N LEU A 90 -5.83 -12.08 -6.97
CA LEU A 90 -5.03 -12.43 -8.14
C LEU A 90 -4.79 -13.94 -8.17
N PRO A 91 -4.63 -14.54 -9.37
CA PRO A 91 -4.23 -15.94 -9.49
C PRO A 91 -2.89 -16.19 -8.77
N PRO A 92 -2.69 -17.37 -8.15
CA PRO A 92 -1.45 -17.70 -7.44
C PRO A 92 -0.20 -17.62 -8.33
N GLU A 93 -0.34 -17.94 -9.63
CA GLU A 93 0.74 -17.96 -10.61
C GLU A 93 0.91 -16.62 -11.34
N ALA A 94 0.15 -15.59 -10.97
CA ALA A 94 0.17 -14.34 -11.69
C ALA A 94 1.49 -13.60 -11.45
N PHE A 95 2.30 -13.50 -12.50
CA PHE A 95 3.52 -12.69 -12.55
C PHE A 95 3.16 -11.27 -12.99
N PHE A 96 3.52 -10.27 -12.19
CA PHE A 96 3.34 -8.87 -12.50
C PHE A 96 4.72 -8.22 -12.61
N PRO A 97 5.13 -7.74 -13.80
CA PRO A 97 6.45 -7.16 -14.03
C PRO A 97 6.70 -5.85 -13.28
#